data_AF-X1C572-F1
#
_entry.id   AF-X1C572-F1
#
_cell.length_a   1.000
_cell.length_b   1.000
_cell.length_c   1.000
_cell.angle_alpha   90.00
_cell.angle_beta   90.00
_cell.angle_gamma   90.00
#
_symmetry.space_group_name_H-M   'P 1'
#
loop_
_entity.id
_entity.type
_entity.pdbx_description
1 polymer ?
#
loop_
_entity_poly.entity_id
_entity_poly.type
_entity_poly.pdbx_seq_one_letter_code
_entity_poly.pdbx_strand_id
1 'polypeptide(L)'
;MTCAPEDIPQFLENMKQLRTDTEGVEHIGLFYPRGSHYRFAAVTRYKDYATWEKFWEKTEEQRQKGLDIITQQTDMFFEEIEL
;
A
#
# COMPACT_ATOMS: atom_id res chain seq x y z
N MET A 1 -2.88 5.41 5.00
CA MET A 1 -3.55 6.14 3.91
C MET A 1 -4.95 6.53 4.36
N THR A 2 -5.46 7.70 4.00
CA THR A 2 -6.85 8.13 4.24
C THR A 2 -7.51 8.45 2.89
N CYS A 3 -8.76 8.07 2.68
CA CYS A 3 -9.57 8.49 1.53
C CYS A 3 -10.97 8.92 1.97
N ALA A 4 -11.69 9.65 1.12
CA ALA A 4 -13.08 10.00 1.40
C ALA A 4 -13.98 8.75 1.37
N PRO A 5 -15.06 8.68 2.18
CA PRO A 5 -15.92 7.50 2.26
C PRO A 5 -16.47 7.03 0.91
N GLU A 6 -16.81 7.97 0.03
CA GLU A 6 -17.33 7.74 -1.32
C GLU A 6 -16.31 7.05 -2.26
N ASP A 7 -15.01 7.26 -2.03
CA ASP A 7 -13.94 6.76 -2.89
C ASP A 7 -13.41 5.38 -2.46
N ILE A 8 -13.87 4.85 -1.31
CA ILE A 8 -13.45 3.55 -0.78
C ILE A 8 -13.57 2.42 -1.82
N PRO A 9 -14.68 2.26 -2.57
CA PRO A 9 -14.80 1.20 -3.56
C PRO A 9 -13.73 1.27 -4.65
N GLN A 10 -13.45 2.47 -5.16
CA GLN A 10 -12.43 2.69 -6.20
C GLN A 10 -11.03 2.47 -5.65
N PHE A 11 -10.76 2.93 -4.42
CA PHE A 11 -9.50 2.68 -3.73
C PHE A 11 -9.21 1.17 -3.62
N LEU A 12 -10.19 0.39 -3.17
CA LEU A 12 -10.03 -1.07 -3.04
C LEU A 12 -9.76 -1.74 -4.37
N GLU A 13 -10.37 -1.27 -5.46
CA GLU A 13 -10.13 -1.82 -6.80
C GLU A 13 -8.73 -1.48 -7.30
N ASN A 14 -8.25 -0.24 -7.12
CA ASN A 14 -6.88 0.16 -7.44
C ASN A 14 -5.86 -0.69 -6.66
N MET A 15 -6.10 -0.96 -5.37
CA MET A 15 -5.21 -1.77 -4.54
C MET A 15 -5.15 -3.25 -4.98
N LYS A 16 -6.22 -3.81 -5.56
CA LYS A 16 -6.17 -5.16 -6.15
C LYS A 16 -5.29 -5.19 -7.39
N GLN A 17 -5.35 -4.14 -8.21
CA GLN A 17 -4.53 -4.03 -9.44
C GLN A 17 -3.05 -3.79 -9.14
N LEU A 18 -2.74 -3.21 -7.97
CA LEU A 18 -1.38 -3.08 -7.44
C LEU A 18 -0.77 -4.39 -6.94
N ARG A 19 -1.56 -5.46 -6.76
CA ARG A 19 -0.99 -6.78 -6.46
C ARG A 19 -0.28 -7.29 -7.70
N THR A 20 1.05 -7.33 -7.62
CA THR A 20 1.89 -7.84 -8.71
C THR A 20 2.61 -9.10 -8.25
N ASP A 21 2.87 -10.02 -9.19
CA ASP A 21 3.75 -11.18 -8.98
C ASP A 21 5.23 -10.76 -9.03
N THR A 22 5.60 -9.67 -8.34
CA THR A 22 6.98 -9.19 -8.31
C THR A 22 7.77 -10.02 -7.30
N GLU A 23 8.84 -10.67 -7.77
CA GLU A 23 9.72 -11.47 -6.93
C GLU A 23 10.27 -10.64 -5.77
N GLY A 24 10.23 -11.20 -4.56
CA GLY A 24 10.69 -10.53 -3.34
C GLY A 24 9.71 -9.49 -2.78
N VAL A 25 8.50 -9.40 -3.30
CA VAL A 25 7.42 -8.56 -2.75
C VAL A 25 6.28 -9.45 -2.26
N GLU A 26 5.91 -9.34 -1.00
CA GLU A 26 4.82 -10.08 -0.37
C GLU A 26 3.79 -9.11 0.23
N HIS A 27 2.56 -9.11 -0.31
CA HIS A 27 1.47 -8.31 0.24
C HIS A 27 0.85 -9.02 1.45
N ILE A 28 1.29 -8.64 2.66
CA ILE A 28 0.81 -9.21 3.92
C ILE A 28 -0.69 -8.94 4.11
N GLY A 29 -1.15 -7.73 3.80
CA GLY A 29 -2.58 -7.43 3.89
C GLY A 29 -2.94 -5.97 3.72
N LEU A 30 -4.24 -5.74 3.56
CA LEU A 30 -4.88 -4.43 3.62
C LEU A 30 -5.84 -4.44 4.80
N PHE A 31 -5.65 -3.50 5.71
CA PHE A 31 -6.36 -3.42 6.97
C PHE A 31 -7.13 -2.11 7.07
N TYR A 32 -8.27 -2.17 7.76
CA TYR A 32 -9.04 -1.01 8.16
C TYR A 32 -8.99 -0.89 9.70
N PRO A 33 -8.06 -0.09 10.26
CA PRO A 33 -7.91 0.01 11.70
C PRO A 33 -9.18 0.59 12.33
N ARG A 34 -9.70 -0.05 13.38
CA ARG A 34 -10.89 0.43 14.09
C ARG A 34 -10.62 1.80 14.71
N GLY A 35 -11.60 2.71 14.63
CA GLY A 35 -11.49 4.06 15.19
C GLY A 35 -10.60 5.03 14.40
N SER A 36 -10.16 4.65 13.20
CA SER A 36 -9.18 5.43 12.44
C SER A 36 -9.76 6.46 11.48
N HIS A 37 -11.09 6.65 11.47
CA HIS A 37 -11.81 7.60 10.61
C HIS A 37 -11.40 7.51 9.13
N TYR A 38 -11.68 6.37 8.49
CA TYR A 38 -11.42 6.14 7.06
C TYR A 38 -9.94 5.99 6.68
N ARG A 39 -9.08 5.59 7.63
CA ARG A 39 -7.71 5.19 7.31
C ARG A 39 -7.64 3.72 6.92
N PHE A 40 -6.85 3.44 5.89
CA PHE A 40 -6.40 2.12 5.50
C PHE A 40 -4.91 1.98 5.78
N ALA A 41 -4.51 0.77 6.18
CA ALA A 41 -3.12 0.39 6.34
C ALA A 41 -2.83 -0.80 5.43
N ALA A 42 -1.91 -0.62 4.48
CA ALA A 42 -1.36 -1.71 3.71
C ALA A 42 -0.03 -2.12 4.33
N VAL A 43 0.19 -3.43 4.47
CA VAL A 43 1.48 -3.98 4.91
C VAL A 43 2.03 -4.83 3.78
N THR A 44 3.24 -4.51 3.35
CA THR A 44 3.97 -5.23 2.31
C THR A 44 5.35 -5.54 2.85
N ARG A 45 5.74 -6.80 2.78
CA ARG A 45 7.10 -7.24 3.06
C ARG A 45 7.89 -7.18 1.77
N TYR A 46 9.08 -6.61 1.85
CA TYR A 46 10.06 -6.57 0.77
C TYR A 46 11.27 -7.39 1.20
N LYS A 47 11.86 -8.12 0.26
CA LYS A 47 13.11 -8.88 0.49
C LYS A 47 14.24 -7.97 0.97
N ASP A 48 14.35 -6.79 0.36
CA ASP A 48 15.34 -5.77 0.66
C ASP A 48 14.85 -4.40 0.16
N TYR A 49 15.58 -3.34 0.52
CA TYR A 49 15.26 -1.97 0.11
C TYR A 49 15.34 -1.77 -1.42
N ALA A 50 16.28 -2.45 -2.10
CA ALA A 50 16.40 -2.36 -3.56
C ALA A 50 15.18 -2.95 -4.28
N THR A 51 14.55 -3.97 -3.70
CA THR A 51 13.30 -4.57 -4.18
C THR A 51 12.14 -3.61 -3.98
N TRP A 52 12.10 -2.87 -2.85
CA TRP A 52 11.13 -1.80 -2.63
C TRP A 52 11.22 -0.71 -3.71
N GLU A 53 12.42 -0.21 -4.01
CA GLU A 53 12.62 0.84 -5.03
C GLU A 53 12.10 0.38 -6.40
N LYS A 54 12.53 -0.80 -6.87
CA LYS A 54 12.11 -1.35 -8.17
C LYS A 54 10.61 -1.60 -8.26
N PHE A 55 10.00 -2.07 -7.17
CA PHE A 55 8.56 -2.29 -7.11
C PHE A 55 7.79 -0.96 -7.29
N TRP A 56 8.23 0.10 -6.61
CA TRP A 56 7.57 1.40 -6.71
C TRP A 56 7.80 2.09 -8.05
N GLU A 57 9.00 1.96 -8.65
CA GLU A 57 9.23 2.42 -10.02
C GLU A 57 8.29 1.73 -11.02
N LYS A 58 8.11 0.40 -10.89
CA LYS A 58 7.25 -0.38 -11.78
C LYS A 58 5.77 -0.08 -11.62
N THR A 59 5.34 0.35 -10.43
CA THR A 59 3.93 0.57 -10.09
C THR A 59 3.55 2.04 -10.08
N GLU A 60 4.43 2.94 -10.54
CA GLU A 60 4.25 4.39 -10.47
C GLU A 60 2.94 4.88 -11.13
N GLU A 61 2.53 4.29 -12.27
CA GLU A 61 1.27 4.66 -12.93
C GLU A 61 0.05 4.32 -12.06
N GLN A 62 0.01 3.12 -11.49
CA GLN A 62 -1.07 2.68 -10.60
C GLN A 62 -1.05 3.45 -9.28
N ARG A 63 0.15 3.77 -8.78
CA ARG A 63 0.36 4.60 -7.61
C ARG A 63 -0.23 5.99 -7.82
N GLN A 64 0.00 6.62 -8.97
CA GLN A 64 -0.55 7.93 -9.28
C GLN A 64 -2.09 7.92 -9.25
N LYS A 65 -2.73 6.89 -9.81
CA LYS A 65 -4.19 6.68 -9.73
C LYS A 65 -4.68 6.51 -8.29
N GLY A 66 -3.85 5.95 -7.41
CA GLY A 66 -4.12 5.85 -5.98
C GLY A 66 -3.96 7.20 -5.25
N LEU A 67 -2.92 7.97 -5.59
CA LEU A 67 -2.64 9.28 -4.99
C LEU A 67 -3.74 10.31 -5.26
N ASP A 68 -4.42 10.22 -6.40
CA ASP A 68 -5.56 11.10 -6.71
C ASP A 68 -6.75 10.90 -5.74
N ILE A 69 -6.80 9.76 -5.06
CA ILE A 69 -7.86 9.39 -4.08
C ILE A 69 -7.37 9.53 -2.63
N ILE A 70 -6.07 9.30 -2.40
CA ILE A 70 -5.48 9.33 -1.06
C ILE A 70 -5.28 10.78 -0.62
N THR A 71 -6.03 11.23 0.37
CA THR A 71 -5.95 12.59 0.92
C THR A 71 -4.78 12.76 1.89
N GLN A 72 -4.35 11.67 2.54
CA GLN A 72 -3.18 11.65 3.43
C GLN A 72 -2.49 10.28 3.36
N GLN A 73 -1.17 10.27 3.20
CA GLN A 73 -0.33 9.08 3.25
C GLN A 73 0.78 9.23 4.28
N THR A 74 1.09 8.14 4.98
CA THR A 74 2.24 8.04 5.87
C THR A 74 2.77 6.63 5.71
N ASP A 75 4.06 6.53 5.40
CA ASP A 75 4.77 5.27 5.24
C ASP A 75 5.70 5.07 6.44
N MET A 76 5.80 3.83 6.91
CA MET A 76 6.68 3.45 8.01
C MET A 76 7.40 2.16 7.63
N PHE A 77 8.71 2.13 7.87
CA PHE A 77 9.56 0.98 7.61
C PHE A 77 9.84 0.26 8.93
N PHE A 78 9.75 -1.06 8.90
CA PHE A 78 10.04 -1.93 10.02
C PHE A 78 11.08 -2.95 9.57
N GLU A 79 12.04 -3.22 10.44
CA GLU A 79 12.94 -4.35 10.30
C GLU A 79 12.41 -5.49 11.17
N GLU A 80 12.41 -6.70 10.62
CA GLU A 80 12.04 -7.89 11.38
C GLU A 80 13.16 -8.22 12.37
N ILE A 81 12.83 -8.24 13.67
CA ILE A 81 13.76 -8.63 14.73
C ILE A 81 13.39 -10.04 15.16
N GLU A 82 14.31 -11.00 15.04
CA GLU A 82 14.12 -12.34 15.58
C GLU A 82 14.05 -12.29 17.11
N LEU A 83 13.02 -12.92 17.69
CA LEU A 83 12.78 -13.01 19.13
C LEU A 83 13.30 -14.32 19.71
#